data_AF-A0A349NHJ2-F1
#
_entry.id   AF-A0A349NHJ2-F1
#
_cell.length_a   1.000
_cell.length_b   1.000
_cell.length_c   1.000
_cell.angle_alpha   90.00
_cell.angle_beta   90.00
_cell.angle_gamma   90.00
#
_symmetry.space_group_name_H-M   'P 1'
#
loop_
_entity.id
_entity.type
_entity.pdbx_description
1 polymer ?
#
loop_
_entity_poly.entity_id
_entity_poly.type
_entity_poly.pdbx_seq_one_letter_code
_entity_poly.pdbx_strand_id
1 'polypeptide(L)'
;MANATPTIDSLESLDKSIRDERKMYANTAYRIGDALLQLLYYLKDAPYLRKDQADSTSYLIKLLAGAVIGTSEQIKLNPDGSIICGSIKVNGSAVFDELVFNQQNILEGDTYFTDRAIIDSVENSDLNQYTLIFRQDYEGEQITFHVNDILRSSVNNLDADRTYRTTYLRVNSVDAVNHKVVATLYGDQEVPGGKNYPPKAKSTAIRWGNSIDTDRQQVFFVSAVDGRFLFLQGVSTPIVSDDNYSCFVGIPANLDIFKKLPISNRQSYVYARGLIVQDIIRVDYNGNPNYTARDCGLYDRNKTYIHGYDNNVKGYFSDRVWYGGCLWQCSVASCVNSEPRFNNTNWTCLLGGQNFNIVLASSAGNFFRAGTSWTTILQASVYNAEMLLTEDEIGKENILWARKSTDVIGDVAWNKQHAQGSVGLALSISSDQDIPSNWDKGSQVAFTITLTMPDGSSIINSYTI
;
A
#
# COMPACT_ATOMS: atom_id res chain seq x y z
N MET A 1 -25.00 49.46 -71.91
CA MET A 1 -25.82 48.24 -71.90
C MET A 1 -25.47 47.49 -70.64
N ALA A 2 -26.47 46.99 -69.90
CA ALA A 2 -26.24 46.16 -68.72
C ALA A 2 -25.38 44.95 -69.13
N ASN A 3 -24.24 44.74 -68.45
CA ASN A 3 -23.40 43.57 -68.65
C ASN A 3 -24.14 42.36 -68.05
N ALA A 4 -25.08 41.83 -68.80
CA ALA A 4 -25.64 40.52 -68.53
C ALA A 4 -24.53 39.50 -68.77
N THR A 5 -24.12 38.78 -67.73
CA THR A 5 -23.22 37.64 -67.87
C THR A 5 -23.83 36.68 -68.88
N PRO A 6 -23.16 36.36 -69.99
CA PRO A 6 -23.75 35.51 -71.01
C PRO A 6 -23.99 34.12 -70.40
N THR A 7 -25.22 33.63 -70.52
CA THR A 7 -25.58 32.26 -70.11
C THR A 7 -24.94 31.24 -71.06
N ILE A 8 -24.70 30.01 -70.61
CA ILE A 8 -24.16 28.93 -71.45
C ILE A 8 -24.97 28.77 -72.75
N ASP A 9 -26.30 28.83 -72.65
CA ASP A 9 -27.19 28.69 -73.81
C ASP A 9 -27.01 29.81 -74.85
N SER A 10 -26.69 31.03 -74.39
CA SER A 10 -26.42 32.17 -75.27
C SER A 10 -25.06 32.06 -75.99
N LEU A 11 -24.05 31.51 -75.31
CA LEU A 11 -22.73 31.23 -75.91
C LEU A 11 -22.82 30.09 -76.93
N GLU A 12 -23.52 29.01 -76.60
CA GLU A 12 -23.74 27.90 -77.53
C GLU A 12 -24.44 28.34 -78.82
N SER A 13 -25.44 29.21 -78.69
CA SER A 13 -26.19 29.74 -79.82
C SER A 13 -25.31 30.62 -80.72
N LEU A 14 -24.45 31.45 -80.11
CA LEU A 14 -23.50 32.31 -80.82
C LEU A 14 -22.44 31.48 -81.58
N ASP A 15 -21.86 30.48 -80.93
CA ASP A 15 -20.84 29.60 -81.54
C ASP A 15 -21.42 28.76 -82.68
N LYS A 16 -22.65 28.25 -82.53
CA LYS A 16 -23.38 27.57 -83.62
C LYS A 16 -23.57 28.49 -84.82
N SER A 17 -23.94 29.76 -84.60
CA SER A 17 -24.11 30.75 -85.68
C SER A 17 -22.81 31.04 -86.43
N ILE A 18 -21.68 31.14 -85.73
CA ILE A 18 -20.36 31.40 -86.31
C ILE A 18 -19.86 30.19 -87.10
N ARG A 19 -20.17 28.97 -86.62
CA ARG A 19 -19.81 27.72 -87.31
C ARG A 19 -20.48 27.58 -88.67
N ASP A 20 -21.75 27.96 -88.80
CA ASP A 20 -22.49 27.86 -90.07
C ASP A 20 -22.04 28.88 -91.11
N GLU A 21 -21.68 30.11 -90.70
CA GLU A 21 -21.26 31.17 -91.62
C GLU A 21 -19.85 30.99 -92.22
N ARG A 22 -18.98 30.15 -91.63
CA ARG A 22 -17.71 29.76 -92.27
C ARG A 22 -17.92 29.11 -93.65
N LYS A 23 -19.10 28.52 -93.92
CA LYS A 23 -19.48 28.02 -95.25
C LYS A 23 -19.88 29.13 -96.24
N MET A 24 -20.14 30.35 -95.76
CA MET A 24 -20.69 31.47 -96.54
C MET A 24 -19.68 32.59 -96.86
N TYR A 25 -18.38 32.38 -96.65
CA TYR A 25 -17.30 33.36 -96.96
C TYR A 25 -17.49 34.76 -96.32
N ALA A 26 -18.21 34.85 -95.19
CA ALA A 26 -18.37 36.10 -94.43
C ALA A 26 -17.15 36.39 -93.53
N ASN A 27 -16.96 37.66 -93.16
CA ASN A 27 -15.81 38.18 -92.42
C ASN A 27 -15.77 37.64 -90.98
N THR A 28 -15.17 36.46 -90.85
CA THR A 28 -15.31 35.54 -89.71
C THR A 28 -14.39 35.89 -88.54
N ALA A 29 -13.36 36.70 -88.78
CA ALA A 29 -12.34 37.02 -87.78
C ALA A 29 -12.89 37.83 -86.59
N TYR A 30 -13.71 38.85 -86.85
CA TYR A 30 -14.26 39.70 -85.77
C TYR A 30 -15.22 38.95 -84.86
N ARG A 31 -16.07 38.08 -85.43
CA ARG A 31 -17.10 37.35 -84.67
C ARG A 31 -16.52 36.19 -83.87
N ILE A 32 -15.52 35.50 -84.41
CA ILE A 32 -14.75 34.52 -83.63
C ILE A 32 -14.05 35.22 -82.47
N GLY A 33 -13.44 36.40 -82.71
CA GLY A 33 -12.85 37.22 -81.65
C GLY A 33 -13.85 37.55 -80.54
N ASP A 34 -15.05 37.99 -80.89
CA ASP A 34 -16.11 38.33 -79.93
C ASP A 34 -16.63 37.11 -79.16
N ALA A 35 -16.83 35.96 -79.81
CA ALA A 35 -17.24 34.74 -79.13
C ALA A 35 -16.17 34.23 -78.14
N LEU A 36 -14.89 34.31 -78.53
CA LEU A 36 -13.77 33.94 -77.67
C LEU A 36 -13.64 34.90 -76.48
N LEU A 37 -13.88 36.19 -76.69
CA LEU A 37 -13.97 37.20 -75.62
C LEU A 37 -15.14 36.91 -74.68
N GLN A 38 -16.32 36.57 -75.18
CA GLN A 38 -17.47 36.25 -74.32
C GLN A 38 -17.28 34.96 -73.52
N LEU A 39 -16.65 33.93 -74.09
CA LEU A 39 -16.25 32.74 -73.35
C LEU A 39 -15.22 33.08 -72.25
N LEU A 40 -14.27 33.96 -72.56
CA LEU A 40 -13.28 34.44 -71.59
C LEU A 40 -13.95 35.21 -70.44
N TYR A 41 -14.97 36.03 -70.74
CA TYR A 41 -15.75 36.74 -69.73
C TYR A 41 -16.60 35.79 -68.87
N TYR A 42 -17.21 34.76 -69.46
CA TYR A 42 -17.95 33.75 -68.71
C TYR A 42 -17.05 32.93 -67.77
N LEU A 43 -15.87 32.50 -68.26
CA LEU A 43 -14.89 31.76 -67.45
C LEU A 43 -14.26 32.61 -66.35
N LYS A 44 -14.11 33.92 -66.57
CA LYS A 44 -13.61 34.86 -65.57
C LYS A 44 -14.48 34.91 -64.31
N ASP A 45 -15.80 34.74 -64.47
CA ASP A 45 -16.81 34.81 -63.41
C ASP A 45 -17.53 33.47 -63.15
N ALA A 46 -16.98 32.34 -63.61
CA ALA A 46 -17.62 31.03 -63.47
C ALA A 46 -17.72 30.58 -61.99
N PRO A 47 -18.81 29.89 -61.58
CA PRO A 47 -19.13 29.56 -60.18
C PRO A 47 -18.33 28.37 -59.62
N TYR A 48 -17.09 28.17 -60.08
CA TYR A 48 -16.23 27.07 -59.63
C TYR A 48 -15.20 27.55 -58.60
N LEU A 49 -14.92 26.68 -57.62
CA LEU A 49 -13.86 26.88 -56.62
C LEU A 49 -12.50 27.11 -57.32
N ARG A 50 -11.92 28.30 -57.15
CA ARG A 50 -10.59 28.63 -57.65
C ARG A 50 -9.59 28.75 -56.50
N LYS A 51 -8.32 28.42 -56.76
CA LYS A 51 -7.26 28.45 -55.74
C LYS A 51 -6.58 29.81 -55.58
N ASP A 52 -6.80 30.71 -56.53
CA ASP A 52 -6.11 32.00 -56.69
C ASP A 52 -7.00 33.22 -56.37
N GLN A 53 -8.26 32.98 -56.00
CA GLN A 53 -9.19 34.00 -55.55
C GLN A 53 -10.10 33.45 -54.45
N ALA A 54 -10.64 34.35 -53.62
CA ALA A 54 -11.72 34.00 -52.71
C ALA A 54 -12.95 33.55 -53.51
N ASP A 55 -13.63 32.52 -53.01
CA ASP A 55 -14.85 32.01 -53.62
C ASP A 55 -15.92 33.11 -53.69
N SER A 56 -16.59 33.24 -54.83
CA SER A 56 -17.67 34.21 -55.03
C SER A 56 -19.01 33.68 -54.54
N THR A 57 -19.11 32.38 -54.24
CA THR A 57 -20.26 31.88 -53.49
C THR A 57 -20.11 32.26 -52.02
N SER A 58 -21.10 32.99 -51.50
CA SER A 58 -21.22 33.25 -50.06
C SER A 58 -21.58 31.98 -49.26
N TYR A 59 -21.62 30.81 -49.93
CA TYR A 59 -21.91 29.51 -49.33
C TYR A 59 -20.66 28.62 -49.32
N LEU A 60 -20.06 28.49 -48.13
CA LEU A 60 -19.61 27.17 -47.69
C LEU A 60 -20.86 26.28 -47.65
N ILE A 61 -20.74 25.05 -48.17
CA ILE A 61 -21.70 23.97 -48.04
C ILE A 61 -22.20 23.90 -46.58
N LYS A 62 -23.41 24.41 -46.32
CA LYS A 62 -24.17 24.02 -45.13
C LYS A 62 -24.66 22.60 -45.35
N LEU A 63 -23.84 21.68 -44.89
CA LEU A 63 -24.28 20.55 -44.10
C LEU A 63 -25.55 20.90 -43.28
N LEU A 64 -26.70 20.39 -43.73
CA LEU A 64 -27.90 20.20 -42.89
C LEU A 64 -27.69 19.09 -41.83
N ALA A 65 -26.43 18.67 -41.62
CA ALA A 65 -26.00 17.52 -40.83
C ALA A 65 -24.63 17.72 -40.13
N GLY A 66 -24.10 18.96 -40.02
CA GLY A 66 -22.83 19.26 -39.33
C GLY A 66 -22.03 20.43 -39.92
N ALA A 67 -20.72 20.50 -39.71
CA ALA A 67 -19.76 21.23 -40.53
C ALA A 67 -18.48 20.41 -40.61
N VAL A 68 -17.95 20.22 -41.82
CA VAL A 68 -16.67 19.57 -42.04
C VAL A 68 -15.67 20.67 -42.40
N ILE A 69 -14.64 20.82 -41.56
CA ILE A 69 -13.68 21.90 -41.70
C ILE A 69 -12.33 21.33 -42.13
N GLY A 70 -11.81 21.85 -43.24
CA GLY A 70 -10.56 21.39 -43.84
C GLY A 70 -10.73 20.21 -44.78
N THR A 71 -9.63 19.79 -45.41
CA THR A 71 -9.59 18.74 -46.43
C THR A 71 -9.58 17.32 -45.86
N SER A 72 -9.39 17.16 -44.54
CA SER A 72 -9.16 15.85 -43.91
C SER A 72 -10.42 15.15 -43.39
N GLU A 73 -11.59 15.80 -43.38
CA GLU A 73 -12.86 15.29 -42.82
C GLU A 73 -12.81 14.84 -41.33
N GLN A 74 -11.67 15.02 -40.66
CA GLN A 74 -11.42 14.54 -39.30
C GLN A 74 -11.98 15.44 -38.21
N ILE A 75 -12.44 16.65 -38.56
CA ILE A 75 -13.09 17.58 -37.64
C ILE A 75 -14.54 17.73 -38.09
N LYS A 76 -15.47 17.25 -37.27
CA LYS A 76 -16.91 17.38 -37.50
C LYS A 76 -17.54 18.16 -36.36
N LEU A 77 -18.13 19.30 -36.68
CA LEU A 77 -19.05 20.01 -35.80
C LEU A 77 -20.45 19.46 -36.07
N ASN A 78 -21.13 18.87 -35.10
CA ASN A 78 -22.48 18.32 -35.31
C ASN A 78 -23.56 19.38 -35.04
N PRO A 79 -24.79 19.20 -35.56
CA PRO A 79 -25.90 20.13 -35.31
C PRO A 79 -26.30 20.24 -33.83
N ASP A 80 -25.97 19.23 -33.02
CA ASP A 80 -26.21 19.20 -31.58
C ASP A 80 -25.14 19.96 -30.77
N GLY A 81 -24.17 20.59 -31.43
CA GLY A 81 -23.08 21.34 -30.80
C GLY A 81 -21.87 20.49 -30.40
N SER A 82 -21.89 19.17 -30.61
CA SER A 82 -20.74 18.32 -30.34
C SER A 82 -19.64 18.47 -31.39
N ILE A 83 -18.38 18.36 -30.94
CA ILE A 83 -17.19 18.41 -31.79
C ILE A 83 -16.54 17.02 -31.76
N ILE A 84 -16.39 16.40 -32.93
CA ILE A 84 -15.63 15.15 -33.09
C ILE A 84 -14.33 15.49 -33.79
N CYS A 85 -13.19 15.23 -33.15
CA CYS A 85 -11.87 15.38 -33.75
C CYS A 85 -10.86 14.39 -33.17
N GLY A 86 -9.84 14.05 -33.96
CA GLY A 86 -8.78 13.12 -33.52
C GLY A 86 -7.70 13.73 -32.63
N SER A 87 -7.48 15.05 -32.71
CA SER A 87 -6.51 15.75 -31.88
C SER A 87 -6.87 17.22 -31.77
N ILE A 88 -6.78 17.77 -30.56
CA ILE A 88 -6.94 19.19 -30.27
C ILE A 88 -5.56 19.72 -29.86
N LYS A 89 -4.99 20.63 -30.66
CA LYS A 89 -3.77 21.37 -30.32
C LYS A 89 -4.14 22.83 -30.11
N VAL A 90 -4.13 23.29 -28.86
CA VAL A 90 -4.43 24.67 -28.50
C VAL A 90 -3.15 25.42 -28.17
N ASN A 91 -2.94 26.58 -28.79
CA ASN A 91 -1.90 27.51 -28.39
C ASN A 91 -2.52 28.53 -27.42
N GLY A 92 -2.48 28.23 -26.12
CA GLY A 92 -3.17 29.01 -25.09
C GLY A 92 -3.79 28.10 -24.03
N SER A 93 -5.08 28.30 -23.75
CA SER A 93 -5.87 27.49 -22.81
C SER A 93 -7.08 26.86 -23.49
N ALA A 94 -7.42 25.64 -23.07
CA ALA A 94 -8.69 25.00 -23.36
C ALA A 94 -9.48 24.95 -22.04
N VAL A 95 -10.67 25.54 -22.02
CA VAL A 95 -11.55 25.60 -20.84
C VAL A 95 -12.73 24.67 -21.11
N PHE A 96 -13.00 23.76 -20.17
CA PHE A 96 -14.08 22.79 -20.22
C PHE A 96 -14.87 22.87 -18.92
N ASP A 97 -16.20 22.77 -18.99
CA ASP A 97 -17.04 22.64 -17.78
C ASP A 97 -16.76 21.29 -17.08
N GLU A 98 -16.64 20.22 -17.89
CA GLU A 98 -16.26 18.89 -17.44
C GLU A 98 -15.44 18.19 -18.55
N LEU A 99 -14.34 17.54 -18.16
CA LEU A 99 -13.52 16.74 -19.07
C LEU A 99 -13.62 15.26 -18.67
N VAL A 100 -14.37 14.48 -19.45
CA VAL A 100 -14.59 13.06 -19.19
C VAL A 100 -13.61 12.22 -20.01
N PHE A 101 -12.77 11.44 -19.33
CA PHE A 101 -11.86 10.49 -19.97
C PHE A 101 -12.50 9.09 -20.01
N ASN A 102 -12.53 8.46 -21.19
CA ASN A 102 -13.03 7.09 -21.35
C ASN A 102 -12.06 6.02 -20.78
N GLN A 103 -10.85 6.41 -20.37
CA GLN A 103 -9.79 5.51 -19.88
C GLN A 103 -8.95 6.14 -18.76
N GLN A 104 -7.99 5.38 -18.23
CA GLN A 104 -7.05 5.83 -17.20
C GLN A 104 -6.35 7.14 -17.60
N ASN A 105 -6.36 8.11 -16.68
CA ASN A 105 -5.57 9.33 -16.81
C ASN A 105 -4.11 9.02 -16.45
N ILE A 106 -3.18 9.33 -17.36
CA ILE A 106 -1.74 9.13 -17.18
C ILE A 106 -1.11 10.50 -16.97
N LEU A 107 -0.60 10.74 -15.75
CA LEU A 107 0.18 11.93 -15.42
C LEU A 107 1.66 11.58 -15.48
N GLU A 108 2.41 12.27 -16.34
CA GLU A 108 3.86 12.15 -16.40
C GLU A 108 4.49 13.09 -15.36
N GLY A 109 5.42 12.57 -14.55
CA GLY A 109 6.22 13.37 -13.62
C GLY A 109 5.57 13.59 -12.25
N ASP A 110 5.74 14.81 -11.73
CA ASP A 110 5.31 15.19 -10.39
C ASP A 110 4.03 16.02 -10.43
N THR A 111 3.07 15.69 -9.58
CA THR A 111 1.83 16.46 -9.38
C THR A 111 1.85 17.12 -8.01
N TYR A 112 1.91 18.45 -7.99
CA TYR A 112 1.96 19.25 -6.76
C TYR A 112 0.59 19.77 -6.35
N PHE A 113 0.28 19.69 -5.06
CA PHE A 113 -0.95 20.19 -4.44
C PHE A 113 -0.62 21.40 -3.58
N THR A 114 -0.46 22.55 -4.25
CA THR A 114 -0.02 23.82 -3.64
C THR A 114 -0.41 24.99 -4.55
N ASP A 115 -0.11 26.22 -4.13
CA ASP A 115 -0.30 27.41 -4.95
C ASP A 115 0.51 27.31 -6.24
N ARG A 116 -0.11 27.66 -7.38
CA ARG A 116 0.54 27.66 -8.70
C ARG A 116 0.25 28.94 -9.46
N ALA A 117 1.18 29.32 -10.34
CA ALA A 117 0.92 30.33 -11.38
C ALA A 117 1.86 30.10 -12.59
N ILE A 118 1.42 30.52 -13.78
CA ILE A 118 2.23 30.44 -15.01
C ILE A 118 2.97 31.77 -15.18
N ILE A 119 4.29 31.71 -15.32
CA ILE A 119 5.12 32.90 -15.57
C ILE A 119 4.88 33.33 -17.01
N ASP A 120 4.38 34.55 -17.25
CA ASP A 120 4.16 35.07 -18.59
C ASP A 120 5.42 35.76 -19.13
N SER A 121 6.04 36.60 -18.29
CA SER A 121 7.32 37.25 -18.61
C SER A 121 8.26 37.31 -17.40
N VAL A 122 9.55 37.46 -17.70
CA VAL A 122 10.64 37.54 -16.73
C VAL A 122 11.50 38.75 -17.08
N GLU A 123 11.62 39.68 -16.14
CA GLU A 123 12.51 40.82 -16.24
C GLU A 123 13.62 40.68 -15.19
N ASN A 124 14.87 40.79 -15.60
CA ASN A 124 16.00 40.80 -14.68
C ASN A 124 16.17 42.22 -14.14
N SER A 125 15.97 42.40 -12.84
CA SER A 125 16.00 43.72 -12.17
C SER A 125 17.37 44.04 -11.58
N ASP A 126 18.12 43.03 -11.11
CA ASP A 126 19.47 43.16 -10.54
C ASP A 126 20.17 41.77 -10.51
N LEU A 127 21.44 41.69 -10.11
CA LEU A 127 22.16 40.42 -9.95
C LEU A 127 21.35 39.47 -9.05
N ASN A 128 20.84 38.38 -9.64
CA ASN A 128 20.00 37.36 -9.01
C ASN A 128 18.62 37.84 -8.53
N GLN A 129 18.13 39.01 -8.95
CA GLN A 129 16.77 39.46 -8.68
C GLN A 129 15.94 39.55 -9.95
N TYR A 130 14.76 38.94 -9.92
CA TYR A 130 13.86 38.85 -11.06
C TYR A 130 12.50 39.44 -10.69
N THR A 131 11.98 40.24 -11.59
CA THR A 131 10.57 40.62 -11.63
C THR A 131 9.85 39.61 -12.52
N LEU A 132 8.89 38.90 -11.95
CA LEU A 132 8.05 37.92 -12.62
C LEU A 132 6.67 38.50 -12.79
N ILE A 133 6.16 38.50 -14.02
CA ILE A 133 4.77 38.82 -14.31
C ILE A 133 4.08 37.50 -14.61
N PHE A 134 3.07 37.17 -13.82
CA PHE A 134 2.30 35.95 -13.97
C PHE A 134 1.09 36.17 -14.88
N ARG A 135 0.69 35.12 -15.58
CA ARG A 135 -0.49 35.14 -16.42
C ARG A 135 -1.73 35.33 -15.56
N GLN A 136 -2.58 36.25 -15.98
CA GLN A 136 -3.95 36.38 -15.51
C GLN A 136 -4.85 35.50 -16.39
N ASP A 137 -5.50 34.49 -15.79
CA ASP A 137 -6.37 33.58 -16.52
C ASP A 137 -7.80 34.16 -16.64
N TYR A 138 -8.25 34.99 -15.69
CA TYR A 138 -9.54 35.68 -15.71
C TYR A 138 -9.50 37.10 -15.10
N GLU A 139 -10.42 37.95 -15.53
CA GLU A 139 -10.55 39.31 -15.00
C GLU A 139 -10.87 39.28 -13.50
N GLY A 140 -10.09 40.02 -12.70
CA GLY A 140 -10.22 40.07 -11.25
C GLY A 140 -9.51 38.95 -10.48
N GLU A 141 -8.84 38.01 -11.16
CA GLU A 141 -7.91 37.07 -10.51
C GLU A 141 -6.82 37.81 -9.72
N GLN A 142 -6.37 37.21 -8.62
CA GLN A 142 -5.22 37.69 -7.85
C GLN A 142 -4.25 36.53 -7.65
N ILE A 143 -2.95 36.83 -7.71
CA ILE A 143 -1.93 35.82 -7.44
C ILE A 143 -1.92 35.42 -5.96
N THR A 144 -1.79 34.12 -5.70
CA THR A 144 -1.87 33.55 -4.34
C THR A 144 -0.52 33.43 -3.62
N PHE A 145 0.58 33.83 -4.27
CA PHE A 145 1.90 33.83 -3.63
C PHE A 145 2.04 34.94 -2.59
N HIS A 146 2.85 34.68 -1.58
CA HIS A 146 3.10 35.56 -0.45
C HIS A 146 4.58 35.91 -0.33
N VAL A 147 4.87 36.97 0.42
CA VAL A 147 6.25 37.36 0.75
C VAL A 147 6.94 36.20 1.50
N ASN A 148 8.19 35.95 1.15
CA ASN A 148 9.02 34.82 1.61
C ASN A 148 8.59 33.44 1.12
N ASP A 149 7.58 33.31 0.24
CA ASP A 149 7.32 32.03 -0.40
C ASP A 149 8.55 31.58 -1.20
N ILE A 150 8.84 30.29 -1.12
CA ILE A 150 9.88 29.63 -1.90
C ILE A 150 9.19 29.07 -3.14
N LEU A 151 9.46 29.67 -4.29
CA LEU A 151 8.92 29.21 -5.56
C LEU A 151 9.86 28.17 -6.16
N ARG A 152 9.27 27.08 -6.67
CA ARG A 152 9.96 26.08 -7.49
C ARG A 152 9.34 26.07 -8.88
N SER A 153 10.18 25.99 -9.90
CA SER A 153 9.74 25.81 -11.29
C SER A 153 10.70 24.85 -11.98
N SER A 154 10.18 23.82 -12.63
CA SER A 154 10.98 22.85 -13.38
C SER A 154 10.58 22.88 -14.85
N VAL A 155 11.57 23.04 -15.73
CA VAL A 155 11.38 23.06 -17.19
C VAL A 155 12.18 21.93 -17.79
N ASN A 156 11.51 21.09 -18.59
CA ASN A 156 12.17 20.03 -19.35
C ASN A 156 13.08 20.67 -20.43
N ASN A 157 14.33 20.21 -20.52
CA ASN A 157 15.28 20.68 -21.53
C ASN A 157 15.00 20.13 -22.94
N LEU A 158 14.08 19.17 -23.07
CA LEU A 158 13.74 18.46 -24.31
C LEU A 158 14.96 17.78 -24.95
N ASP A 159 15.97 17.44 -24.15
CA ASP A 159 17.13 16.66 -24.56
C ASP A 159 16.82 15.16 -24.52
N ALA A 160 17.67 14.37 -25.17
CA ALA A 160 17.52 12.91 -25.21
C ALA A 160 17.52 12.27 -23.81
N ASP A 161 18.24 12.91 -22.88
CA ASP A 161 18.39 12.49 -21.49
C ASP A 161 17.23 12.96 -20.58
N ARG A 162 16.25 13.70 -21.13
CA ARG A 162 15.07 14.25 -20.42
C ARG A 162 15.45 15.00 -19.14
N THR A 163 16.51 15.79 -19.17
CA THR A 163 16.98 16.57 -18.04
C THR A 163 16.06 17.76 -17.77
N TYR A 164 15.99 18.19 -16.50
CA TYR A 164 15.18 19.32 -16.08
C TYR A 164 16.06 20.45 -15.57
N ARG A 165 15.75 21.69 -15.96
CA ARG A 165 16.23 22.89 -15.28
C ARG A 165 15.25 23.23 -14.17
N THR A 166 15.72 23.19 -12.94
CA THR A 166 14.93 23.59 -11.78
C THR A 166 15.39 24.95 -11.28
N THR A 167 14.43 25.81 -11.03
CA THR A 167 14.61 27.16 -10.50
C THR A 167 14.00 27.21 -9.12
N TYR A 168 14.76 27.72 -8.14
CA TYR A 168 14.27 28.09 -6.82
C TYR A 168 14.43 29.58 -6.59
N LEU A 169 13.36 30.24 -6.17
CA LEU A 169 13.32 31.68 -5.91
C LEU A 169 12.68 31.95 -4.56
N ARG A 170 13.13 32.99 -3.86
CA ARG A 170 12.47 33.53 -2.67
C ARG A 170 11.71 34.80 -3.04
N VAL A 171 10.42 34.85 -2.76
CA VAL A 171 9.60 36.03 -2.99
C VAL A 171 9.99 37.15 -2.02
N ASN A 172 10.30 38.33 -2.56
CA ASN A 172 10.61 39.54 -1.78
C ASN A 172 9.40 40.47 -1.66
N SER A 173 8.60 40.60 -2.73
CA SER A 173 7.38 41.40 -2.72
C SER A 173 6.36 40.87 -3.73
N VAL A 174 5.08 41.12 -3.46
CA VAL A 174 3.94 40.69 -4.29
C VAL A 174 3.04 41.89 -4.51
N ASP A 175 2.76 42.19 -5.78
CA ASP A 175 1.66 43.04 -6.21
C ASP A 175 0.57 42.12 -6.77
N ALA A 176 -0.40 41.82 -5.91
CA ALA A 176 -1.43 40.83 -6.17
C ALA A 176 -2.34 41.22 -7.35
N VAL A 177 -2.57 42.53 -7.53
CA VAL A 177 -3.48 43.08 -8.54
C VAL A 177 -2.83 43.06 -9.92
N ASN A 178 -1.57 43.46 -10.01
CA ASN A 178 -0.82 43.49 -11.28
C ASN A 178 -0.11 42.16 -11.59
N HIS A 179 -0.38 41.09 -10.83
CA HIS A 179 0.22 39.76 -10.98
C HIS A 179 1.75 39.79 -11.03
N LYS A 180 2.35 40.72 -10.28
CA LYS A 180 3.79 41.01 -10.34
C LYS A 180 4.45 40.59 -9.04
N VAL A 181 5.52 39.82 -9.14
CA VAL A 181 6.30 39.34 -8.00
C VAL A 181 7.77 39.68 -8.21
N VAL A 182 8.40 40.27 -7.21
CA VAL A 182 9.86 40.43 -7.20
C VAL A 182 10.44 39.32 -6.35
N ALA A 183 11.35 38.52 -6.92
CA ALA A 183 11.93 37.37 -6.25
C ALA A 183 13.45 37.29 -6.45
N THR A 184 14.16 36.76 -5.47
CA THR A 184 15.62 36.55 -5.52
C THR A 184 15.91 35.08 -5.77
N LEU A 185 16.83 34.80 -6.68
CA LEU A 185 17.32 33.46 -6.98
C LEU A 185 18.22 32.97 -5.84
N TYR A 186 17.94 31.77 -5.33
CA TYR A 186 18.82 31.12 -4.35
C TYR A 186 20.19 30.81 -4.97
N GLY A 187 21.25 30.83 -4.17
CA GLY A 187 22.58 30.43 -4.61
C GLY A 187 22.64 28.93 -4.96
N ASP A 188 23.61 28.55 -5.79
CA ASP A 188 23.80 27.17 -6.24
C ASP A 188 23.97 26.17 -5.08
N GLN A 189 24.58 26.60 -3.98
CA GLN A 189 24.80 25.76 -2.78
C GLN A 189 23.55 25.60 -1.91
N GLU A 190 22.52 26.41 -2.13
CA GLU A 190 21.29 26.44 -1.32
C GLU A 190 20.16 25.63 -1.96
N VAL A 191 20.41 25.00 -3.12
CA VAL A 191 19.40 24.24 -3.87
C VAL A 191 19.77 22.78 -4.04
N PRO A 192 18.77 21.88 -4.14
CA PRO A 192 19.01 20.49 -4.52
C PRO A 192 19.76 20.39 -5.85
N GLY A 193 20.80 19.54 -5.88
CA GLY A 193 21.60 19.29 -7.09
C GLY A 193 22.74 20.29 -7.33
N GLY A 194 22.92 21.30 -6.47
CA GLY A 194 24.10 22.17 -6.49
C GLY A 194 24.13 23.17 -7.66
N LYS A 195 23.00 23.39 -8.33
CA LYS A 195 22.89 24.33 -9.46
C LYS A 195 21.47 24.87 -9.59
N ASN A 196 21.33 26.19 -9.52
CA ASN A 196 20.08 26.89 -9.70
C ASN A 196 20.05 27.59 -11.06
N TYR A 197 18.90 27.55 -11.73
CA TYR A 197 18.75 28.16 -13.06
C TYR A 197 17.85 29.40 -12.99
N PRO A 198 18.11 30.45 -13.79
CA PRO A 198 17.21 31.59 -13.89
C PRO A 198 15.79 31.18 -14.30
N PRO A 199 14.74 31.88 -13.81
CA PRO A 199 13.36 31.61 -14.20
C PRO A 199 13.15 31.83 -15.70
N LYS A 200 12.21 31.09 -16.27
CA LYS A 200 11.90 31.15 -17.70
C LYS A 200 10.42 31.48 -17.91
N ALA A 201 10.15 32.35 -18.87
CA ALA A 201 8.79 32.58 -19.32
C ALA A 201 8.12 31.27 -19.78
N LYS A 202 6.81 31.19 -19.57
CA LYS A 202 5.92 30.05 -19.82
C LYS A 202 6.14 28.82 -18.93
N SER A 203 7.00 28.90 -17.92
CA SER A 203 7.08 27.83 -16.92
C SER A 203 6.02 27.99 -15.83
N THR A 204 5.65 26.89 -15.18
CA THR A 204 4.76 26.93 -14.03
C THR A 204 5.60 27.02 -12.76
N ALA A 205 5.35 28.05 -11.96
CA ALA A 205 5.88 28.17 -10.61
C ALA A 205 4.88 27.57 -9.61
N ILE A 206 5.40 26.86 -8.63
CA ILE A 206 4.63 26.32 -7.50
C ILE A 206 5.25 26.78 -6.18
N ARG A 207 4.44 26.91 -5.13
CA ARG A 207 4.97 27.14 -3.78
C ARG A 207 5.54 25.85 -3.20
N TRP A 208 6.86 25.82 -3.02
CA TRP A 208 7.61 24.74 -2.38
C TRP A 208 7.56 24.83 -0.84
N GLY A 209 7.51 26.05 -0.31
CA GLY A 209 7.49 26.34 1.12
C GLY A 209 7.50 27.85 1.37
N ASN A 210 7.89 28.26 2.58
CA ASN A 210 8.05 29.68 2.93
C ASN A 210 9.20 29.83 3.93
N SER A 211 10.10 30.80 3.72
CA SER A 211 11.28 30.94 4.58
C SER A 211 11.00 31.44 6.01
N ILE A 212 9.81 31.98 6.28
CA ILE A 212 9.46 32.58 7.59
C ILE A 212 8.12 32.06 8.11
N ASP A 213 7.07 32.10 7.30
CA ASP A 213 5.71 31.75 7.70
C ASP A 213 5.53 30.22 7.81
N THR A 214 5.39 29.73 9.04
CA THR A 214 5.25 28.31 9.35
C THR A 214 3.97 27.70 8.79
N ASP A 215 2.91 28.49 8.61
CA ASP A 215 1.62 28.00 8.09
C ASP A 215 1.66 27.81 6.56
N ARG A 216 2.76 28.21 5.91
CA ARG A 216 3.02 28.07 4.47
C ARG A 216 4.28 27.25 4.19
N GLN A 217 4.74 26.47 5.16
CA GLN A 217 5.91 25.58 5.06
C GLN A 217 5.57 24.12 4.72
N GLN A 218 4.37 23.88 4.21
CA GLN A 218 3.88 22.56 3.79
C GLN A 218 3.77 22.45 2.27
N VAL A 219 4.14 21.28 1.76
CA VAL A 219 3.90 20.87 0.37
C VAL A 219 3.55 19.39 0.32
N PHE A 220 2.53 19.07 -0.48
CA PHE A 220 2.11 17.72 -0.78
C PHE A 220 2.24 17.49 -2.28
N PHE A 221 2.83 16.35 -2.67
CA PHE A 221 2.91 15.98 -4.07
C PHE A 221 2.97 14.46 -4.28
N VAL A 222 2.60 14.05 -5.48
CA VAL A 222 2.74 12.68 -5.99
C VAL A 222 3.81 12.68 -7.04
N SER A 223 4.85 11.88 -6.87
CA SER A 223 5.93 11.75 -7.84
C SER A 223 5.89 10.39 -8.52
N ALA A 224 5.66 10.39 -9.84
CA ALA A 224 5.82 9.19 -10.65
C ALA A 224 7.30 8.81 -10.83
N VAL A 225 8.21 9.79 -10.75
CA VAL A 225 9.67 9.59 -10.88
C VAL A 225 10.21 8.86 -9.64
N ASP A 226 9.82 9.34 -8.45
CA ASP A 226 10.31 8.80 -7.19
C ASP A 226 9.43 7.66 -6.62
N GLY A 227 8.30 7.38 -7.28
CA GLY A 227 7.34 6.34 -6.91
C GLY A 227 6.75 6.55 -5.51
N ARG A 228 6.38 7.79 -5.16
CA ARG A 228 5.89 8.12 -3.80
C ARG A 228 4.88 9.25 -3.75
N PHE A 229 3.99 9.14 -2.76
CA PHE A 229 3.18 10.23 -2.21
C PHE A 229 3.97 10.86 -1.06
N LEU A 230 4.23 12.16 -1.11
CA LEU A 230 5.10 12.82 -0.13
C LEU A 230 4.43 14.05 0.48
N PHE A 231 4.43 14.10 1.80
CA PHE A 231 4.03 15.24 2.61
C PHE A 231 5.26 15.82 3.32
N LEU A 232 5.61 17.05 2.96
CA LEU A 232 6.65 17.81 3.62
C LEU A 232 6.03 18.89 4.51
N GLN A 233 6.69 19.15 5.65
CA GLN A 233 6.34 20.21 6.60
C GLN A 233 7.62 20.93 7.04
N GLY A 234 7.50 22.19 7.47
CA GLY A 234 8.65 22.98 7.92
C GLY A 234 9.65 23.34 6.80
N VAL A 235 9.21 23.34 5.54
CA VAL A 235 10.07 23.64 4.37
C VAL A 235 10.40 25.13 4.32
N SER A 236 11.44 25.53 5.06
CA SER A 236 11.96 26.90 5.15
C SER A 236 13.11 27.20 4.16
N THR A 237 13.64 26.15 3.53
CA THR A 237 14.72 26.22 2.54
C THR A 237 14.43 25.30 1.33
N PRO A 238 15.05 25.56 0.16
CA PRO A 238 14.91 24.67 -0.99
C PRO A 238 15.40 23.24 -0.73
N ILE A 239 16.53 23.09 -0.04
CA ILE A 239 17.03 21.78 0.41
C ILE A 239 16.20 21.33 1.60
N VAL A 240 15.67 20.11 1.51
CA VAL A 240 14.88 19.46 2.56
C VAL A 240 15.75 18.52 3.37
N SER A 241 15.57 18.52 4.69
CA SER A 241 16.22 17.61 5.63
C SER A 241 15.26 16.53 6.12
N ASP A 242 15.77 15.57 6.89
CA ASP A 242 14.98 14.51 7.53
C ASP A 242 13.81 15.08 8.35
N ASP A 243 14.02 16.24 8.97
CA ASP A 243 13.02 16.98 9.77
C ASP A 243 11.94 17.68 8.92
N ASN A 244 12.03 17.62 7.59
CA ASN A 244 10.93 18.05 6.72
C ASN A 244 9.99 16.92 6.30
N TYR A 245 10.43 15.67 6.33
CA TYR A 245 9.62 14.52 5.93
C TYR A 245 8.58 14.16 7.00
N SER A 246 7.34 14.58 6.80
CA SER A 246 6.24 14.36 7.76
C SER A 246 5.56 13.00 7.55
N CYS A 247 5.21 12.69 6.30
CA CYS A 247 4.58 11.44 5.92
C CYS A 247 4.92 11.08 4.47
N PHE A 248 5.06 9.79 4.17
CA PHE A 248 5.09 9.31 2.78
C PHE A 248 4.48 7.91 2.63
N VAL A 249 4.02 7.62 1.42
CA VAL A 249 3.64 6.28 0.96
C VAL A 249 4.39 5.98 -0.33
N GLY A 250 5.19 4.92 -0.36
CA GLY A 250 5.96 4.52 -1.55
C GLY A 250 7.40 4.14 -1.24
N ILE A 251 8.29 4.31 -2.22
CA ILE A 251 9.71 3.99 -2.07
C ILE A 251 10.36 4.99 -1.11
N PRO A 252 11.08 4.54 -0.07
CA PRO A 252 11.68 5.44 0.91
C PRO A 252 12.74 6.34 0.27
N ALA A 253 12.79 7.59 0.76
CA ALA A 253 13.88 8.51 0.43
C ALA A 253 15.21 8.01 1.03
N ASN A 254 16.34 8.37 0.40
CA ASN A 254 17.65 8.06 0.95
C ASN A 254 18.03 9.06 2.07
N LEU A 255 17.33 8.98 3.20
CA LEU A 255 17.51 9.84 4.38
C LEU A 255 18.26 9.11 5.49
N ASP A 256 18.95 9.85 6.34
CA ASP A 256 19.76 9.27 7.41
C ASP A 256 18.88 8.61 8.49
N ILE A 257 17.70 9.15 8.76
CA ILE A 257 16.69 8.54 9.65
C ILE A 257 16.31 7.12 9.24
N PHE A 258 16.37 6.79 7.95
CA PHE A 258 15.96 5.49 7.43
C PHE A 258 17.10 4.49 7.31
N LYS A 259 18.36 4.95 7.22
CA LYS A 259 19.53 4.07 7.07
C LYS A 259 19.73 3.10 8.24
N LYS A 260 19.20 3.41 9.42
CA LYS A 260 19.29 2.58 10.62
C LYS A 260 18.10 1.63 10.81
N LEU A 261 17.04 1.78 10.01
CA LEU A 261 15.84 0.96 10.13
C LEU A 261 15.99 -0.33 9.30
N PRO A 262 15.35 -1.43 9.70
CA PRO A 262 15.35 -2.69 8.94
C PRO A 262 14.42 -2.59 7.71
N ILE A 263 14.66 -1.64 6.82
CA ILE A 263 13.86 -1.37 5.62
C ILE A 263 14.70 -1.52 4.35
N SER A 264 14.03 -1.79 3.23
CA SER A 264 14.65 -2.00 1.92
C SER A 264 14.28 -0.86 0.97
N ASN A 265 15.25 -0.29 0.26
CA ASN A 265 14.95 0.75 -0.76
C ASN A 265 14.22 0.21 -2.01
N ARG A 266 13.86 -1.08 -2.03
CA ARG A 266 13.11 -1.71 -3.13
C ARG A 266 11.66 -2.03 -2.78
N GLN A 267 11.26 -1.83 -1.53
CA GLN A 267 9.90 -2.08 -1.08
C GLN A 267 9.20 -0.76 -0.79
N SER A 268 7.88 -0.74 -0.96
CA SER A 268 7.06 0.41 -0.57
C SER A 268 6.81 0.36 0.93
N TYR A 269 6.91 1.52 1.58
CA TYR A 269 6.60 1.68 2.99
C TYR A 269 5.60 2.82 3.18
N VAL A 270 4.94 2.77 4.33
CA VAL A 270 4.19 3.90 4.89
C VAL A 270 4.99 4.42 6.07
N TYR A 271 5.30 5.71 6.05
CA TYR A 271 5.93 6.40 7.16
C TYR A 271 5.08 7.61 7.52
N ALA A 272 4.85 7.79 8.82
CA ALA A 272 4.22 8.98 9.38
C ALA A 272 4.83 9.25 10.76
N ARG A 273 5.16 10.51 11.06
CA ARG A 273 5.73 10.89 12.37
C ARG A 273 4.82 10.59 13.56
N GLY A 274 3.52 10.72 13.35
CA GLY A 274 2.50 10.42 14.35
C GLY A 274 1.35 9.69 13.68
N LEU A 275 0.78 8.72 14.38
CA LEU A 275 -0.35 7.93 13.91
C LEU A 275 -1.38 7.83 15.05
N ILE A 276 -2.58 8.34 14.80
CA ILE A 276 -3.75 8.15 15.68
C ILE A 276 -4.65 7.16 14.95
N VAL A 277 -4.89 6.00 15.58
CA VAL A 277 -5.63 4.89 15.00
C VAL A 277 -6.63 4.34 15.99
N GLN A 278 -7.76 3.89 15.46
CA GLN A 278 -8.76 3.16 16.23
C GLN A 278 -8.32 1.69 16.37
N ASP A 279 -8.00 1.03 15.24
CA ASP A 279 -7.65 -0.38 15.18
C ASP A 279 -6.36 -0.58 14.35
N ILE A 280 -5.43 -1.43 14.83
CA ILE A 280 -4.30 -1.94 14.04
C ILE A 280 -4.39 -3.46 13.96
N ILE A 281 -4.79 -3.98 12.80
CA ILE A 281 -4.78 -5.41 12.54
C ILE A 281 -3.48 -5.74 11.81
N ARG A 282 -2.62 -6.52 12.48
CA ARG A 282 -1.40 -7.04 11.89
C ARG A 282 -1.66 -8.46 11.43
N VAL A 283 -1.48 -8.72 10.15
CA VAL A 283 -1.52 -10.07 9.57
C VAL A 283 -0.16 -10.40 8.99
N ASP A 284 0.22 -11.66 9.05
CA ASP A 284 1.38 -12.16 8.32
C ASP A 284 1.05 -12.27 6.81
N TYR A 285 2.05 -12.65 6.02
CA TYR A 285 1.90 -12.80 4.57
C TYR A 285 0.95 -13.93 4.15
N ASN A 286 0.60 -14.85 5.08
CA ASN A 286 -0.38 -15.92 4.88
C ASN A 286 -1.81 -15.50 5.31
N GLY A 287 -1.97 -14.28 5.85
CA GLY A 287 -3.25 -13.78 6.37
C GLY A 287 -3.55 -14.17 7.82
N ASN A 288 -2.59 -14.76 8.55
CA ASN A 288 -2.80 -15.09 9.96
C ASN A 288 -2.65 -13.82 10.81
N PRO A 289 -3.59 -13.52 11.72
CA PRO A 289 -3.44 -12.43 12.67
C PRO A 289 -2.23 -12.62 13.57
N ASN A 290 -1.54 -11.52 13.87
CA ASN A 290 -0.54 -11.48 14.92
C ASN A 290 -1.26 -11.25 16.26
N TYR A 291 -1.15 -12.22 17.16
CA TYR A 291 -1.80 -12.16 18.47
C TYR A 291 -0.90 -11.51 19.51
N THR A 292 -1.45 -10.53 20.23
CA THR A 292 -0.79 -9.96 21.41
C THR A 292 -1.05 -10.85 22.61
N ALA A 293 0.01 -11.29 23.30
CA ALA A 293 -0.14 -12.06 24.53
C ALA A 293 -0.72 -11.18 25.65
N ARG A 294 -1.81 -11.62 26.28
CA ARG A 294 -2.44 -10.93 27.41
C ARG A 294 -2.39 -11.80 28.65
N ASP A 295 -1.64 -11.36 29.66
CA ASP A 295 -1.62 -12.02 30.97
C ASP A 295 -2.89 -11.66 31.76
N CYS A 296 -3.69 -12.67 32.09
CA CYS A 296 -4.95 -12.54 32.80
C CYS A 296 -4.82 -12.92 34.29
N GLY A 297 -3.61 -13.23 34.77
CA GLY A 297 -3.34 -13.65 36.15
C GLY A 297 -3.79 -15.08 36.44
N LEU A 298 -4.27 -15.35 37.65
CA LEU A 298 -4.74 -16.67 38.05
C LEU A 298 -6.01 -17.07 37.29
N TYR A 299 -6.10 -18.36 36.94
CA TYR A 299 -7.29 -18.93 36.31
C TYR A 299 -8.53 -18.78 37.21
N ASP A 300 -9.63 -18.35 36.60
CA ASP A 300 -10.95 -18.20 37.20
C ASP A 300 -11.96 -18.90 36.30
N ARG A 301 -12.68 -19.87 36.88
CA ARG A 301 -13.69 -20.66 36.17
C ARG A 301 -14.84 -19.81 35.61
N ASN A 302 -15.11 -18.65 36.23
CA ASN A 302 -16.19 -17.76 35.82
C ASN A 302 -15.78 -16.79 34.69
N LYS A 303 -14.51 -16.77 34.30
CA LYS A 303 -14.02 -15.93 33.21
C LYS A 303 -13.97 -16.70 31.90
N THR A 304 -14.18 -15.96 30.82
CA THR A 304 -13.97 -16.46 29.45
C THR A 304 -12.63 -15.96 28.96
N TYR A 305 -11.80 -16.88 28.49
CA TYR A 305 -10.49 -16.58 27.91
C TYR A 305 -10.53 -16.83 26.41
N ILE A 306 -9.79 -16.03 25.63
CA ILE A 306 -9.84 -16.07 24.18
C ILE A 306 -8.47 -16.26 23.54
N HIS A 307 -8.47 -16.89 22.37
CA HIS A 307 -7.43 -16.82 21.36
C HIS A 307 -8.07 -16.30 20.07
N GLY A 308 -8.17 -14.98 19.94
CA GLY A 308 -9.06 -14.37 18.96
C GLY A 308 -9.16 -12.86 19.06
N TYR A 309 -10.15 -12.30 18.36
CA TYR A 309 -10.42 -10.86 18.38
C TYR A 309 -11.26 -10.46 19.60
N ASP A 310 -10.78 -9.50 20.37
CA ASP A 310 -11.51 -8.87 21.48
C ASP A 310 -12.27 -7.64 20.98
N ASN A 311 -13.59 -7.66 21.12
CA ASN A 311 -14.46 -6.56 20.68
C ASN A 311 -14.38 -5.30 21.53
N ASN A 312 -13.95 -5.39 22.79
CA ASN A 312 -13.85 -4.27 23.72
C ASN A 312 -12.55 -3.48 23.49
N VAL A 313 -11.45 -4.21 23.29
CA VAL A 313 -10.11 -3.62 23.10
C VAL A 313 -9.74 -3.49 21.62
N LYS A 314 -10.54 -4.06 20.71
CA LYS A 314 -10.39 -3.98 19.25
C LYS A 314 -9.04 -4.50 18.76
N GLY A 315 -8.71 -5.74 19.11
CA GLY A 315 -7.44 -6.36 18.72
C GLY A 315 -7.44 -7.88 18.85
N TYR A 316 -6.42 -8.52 18.27
CA TYR A 316 -6.21 -9.96 18.38
C TYR A 316 -5.33 -10.28 19.59
N PHE A 317 -5.84 -11.14 20.48
CA PHE A 317 -5.19 -11.50 21.74
C PHE A 317 -5.11 -13.00 21.94
N SER A 318 -4.05 -13.42 22.64
CA SER A 318 -3.89 -14.75 23.21
C SER A 318 -3.89 -14.64 24.72
N ASP A 319 -4.99 -15.03 25.35
CA ASP A 319 -5.10 -14.98 26.81
C ASP A 319 -4.24 -16.04 27.46
N ARG A 320 -3.51 -15.61 28.49
CA ARG A 320 -2.63 -16.45 29.29
C ARG A 320 -3.05 -16.41 30.76
N VAL A 321 -3.02 -17.56 31.42
CA VAL A 321 -3.44 -17.70 32.83
C VAL A 321 -2.46 -18.58 33.60
N TRP A 322 -2.36 -18.32 34.90
CA TRP A 322 -1.62 -19.16 35.84
C TRP A 322 -2.57 -20.14 36.53
N TYR A 323 -2.26 -21.43 36.46
CA TYR A 323 -3.02 -22.48 37.14
C TYR A 323 -2.11 -23.65 37.51
N GLY A 324 -2.19 -24.12 38.76
CA GLY A 324 -1.39 -25.23 39.26
C GLY A 324 0.13 -25.01 39.16
N GLY A 325 0.58 -23.76 39.30
CA GLY A 325 1.99 -23.37 39.15
C GLY A 325 2.50 -23.33 37.70
N CYS A 326 1.63 -23.48 36.69
CA CYS A 326 1.99 -23.44 35.27
C CYS A 326 1.31 -22.26 34.56
N LEU A 327 1.96 -21.72 33.53
CA LEU A 327 1.40 -20.71 32.63
C LEU A 327 0.76 -21.39 31.41
N TRP A 328 -0.52 -21.15 31.23
CA TRP A 328 -1.33 -21.71 30.15
C TRP A 328 -1.78 -20.61 29.21
N GLN A 329 -1.90 -20.93 27.92
CA GLN A 329 -2.48 -20.05 26.91
C GLN A 329 -3.74 -20.70 26.35
N CYS A 330 -4.81 -19.93 26.17
CA CYS A 330 -5.98 -20.41 25.43
C CYS A 330 -5.57 -20.64 23.97
N SER A 331 -5.99 -21.75 23.39
CA SER A 331 -5.62 -22.19 22.03
C SER A 331 -6.82 -22.22 21.08
N VAL A 332 -8.01 -21.93 21.60
CA VAL A 332 -9.27 -21.87 20.84
C VAL A 332 -9.88 -20.48 20.97
N ALA A 333 -10.83 -20.16 20.09
CA ALA A 333 -11.47 -18.85 20.08
C ALA A 333 -12.07 -18.45 21.45
N SER A 334 -12.51 -19.43 22.23
CA SER A 334 -13.12 -19.20 23.54
C SER A 334 -12.98 -20.43 24.46
N CYS A 335 -12.20 -20.29 25.53
CA CYS A 335 -12.03 -21.28 26.59
C CYS A 335 -13.06 -21.05 27.71
N VAL A 336 -14.34 -21.39 27.46
CA VAL A 336 -15.44 -21.26 28.45
C VAL A 336 -15.60 -22.56 29.23
N ASN A 337 -15.74 -22.47 30.56
CA ASN A 337 -15.91 -23.63 31.45
C ASN A 337 -14.85 -24.72 31.23
N SER A 338 -13.67 -24.33 30.77
CA SER A 338 -12.59 -25.24 30.40
C SER A 338 -11.39 -24.94 31.28
N GLU A 339 -10.99 -25.92 32.07
CA GLU A 339 -9.92 -25.78 33.05
C GLU A 339 -8.56 -26.12 32.43
N PRO A 340 -7.50 -25.33 32.66
CA PRO A 340 -6.18 -25.65 32.12
C PRO A 340 -5.64 -26.96 32.68
N ARG A 341 -5.40 -27.94 31.80
CA ARG A 341 -4.93 -29.30 32.10
C ARG A 341 -4.10 -29.83 30.94
N PHE A 342 -3.23 -30.81 31.19
CA PHE A 342 -2.32 -31.33 30.14
C PHE A 342 -3.08 -32.12 29.06
N ASN A 343 -4.18 -32.77 29.42
CA ASN A 343 -5.06 -33.48 28.48
C ASN A 343 -6.15 -32.59 27.86
N ASN A 344 -6.17 -31.28 28.15
CA ASN A 344 -7.18 -30.38 27.64
C ASN A 344 -6.63 -29.56 26.46
N THR A 345 -7.07 -29.91 25.25
CA THR A 345 -6.63 -29.29 23.98
C THR A 345 -7.01 -27.82 23.83
N ASN A 346 -7.93 -27.31 24.65
CA ASN A 346 -8.29 -25.88 24.65
C ASN A 346 -7.16 -25.02 25.22
N TRP A 347 -6.24 -25.61 25.97
CA TRP A 347 -5.14 -24.92 26.63
C TRP A 347 -3.80 -25.49 26.18
N THR A 348 -2.82 -24.60 26.00
CA THR A 348 -1.43 -24.97 25.76
C THR A 348 -0.57 -24.48 26.92
N CYS A 349 0.13 -25.41 27.58
CA CYS A 349 1.10 -25.07 28.60
C CYS A 349 2.31 -24.40 27.94
N LEU A 350 2.58 -23.15 28.28
CA LEU A 350 3.72 -22.38 27.78
C LEU A 350 4.93 -22.54 28.69
N LEU A 351 4.70 -22.46 29.99
CA LEU A 351 5.73 -22.64 31.02
C LEU A 351 5.17 -23.60 32.07
N GLY A 352 5.74 -24.80 32.12
CA GLY A 352 5.48 -25.75 33.17
C GLY A 352 6.43 -25.51 34.35
N GLY A 353 6.02 -25.93 35.54
CA GLY A 353 6.84 -25.80 36.74
C GLY A 353 8.15 -26.59 36.72
N GLN A 354 8.36 -27.51 35.76
CA GLN A 354 9.48 -28.46 35.67
C GLN A 354 9.77 -29.26 36.97
N ASN A 355 8.92 -29.10 37.97
CA ASN A 355 9.04 -29.66 39.31
C ASN A 355 8.08 -30.83 39.42
N PHE A 356 8.38 -31.89 38.68
CA PHE A 356 7.61 -33.12 38.79
C PHE A 356 8.00 -33.87 40.06
N ASN A 357 7.01 -34.37 40.80
CA ASN A 357 7.24 -35.17 41.99
C ASN A 357 6.24 -36.33 42.04
N ILE A 358 6.70 -37.49 42.54
CA ILE A 358 5.87 -38.66 42.77
C ILE A 358 5.81 -38.90 44.28
N VAL A 359 4.61 -39.04 44.83
CA VAL A 359 4.40 -39.48 46.21
C VAL A 359 3.80 -40.88 46.19
N LEU A 360 4.48 -41.83 46.83
CA LEU A 360 4.02 -43.21 46.97
C LEU A 360 3.41 -43.44 48.36
N ALA A 361 2.23 -44.05 48.41
CA ALA A 361 1.57 -44.43 49.65
C ALA A 361 0.99 -45.85 49.57
N SER A 362 1.13 -46.62 50.64
CA SER A 362 0.59 -47.97 50.80
C SER A 362 -0.75 -47.92 51.52
N SER A 363 -1.75 -48.66 51.01
CA SER A 363 -3.07 -48.78 51.67
C SER A 363 -3.02 -49.53 53.00
N ALA A 364 -2.01 -50.40 53.20
CA ALA A 364 -1.78 -51.12 54.45
C ALA A 364 -0.82 -50.41 55.42
N GLY A 365 -0.39 -49.18 55.10
CA GLY A 365 0.62 -48.45 55.87
C GLY A 365 2.05 -48.94 55.61
N ASN A 366 2.97 -48.62 56.53
CA ASN A 366 4.42 -48.82 56.36
C ASN A 366 5.00 -50.01 57.15
N PHE A 367 4.16 -50.84 57.77
CA PHE A 367 4.62 -51.95 58.61
C PHE A 367 4.04 -53.27 58.13
N PHE A 368 4.93 -54.14 57.66
CA PHE A 368 4.60 -55.44 57.10
C PHE A 368 5.28 -56.54 57.90
N ARG A 369 4.51 -57.52 58.36
CA ARG A 369 5.02 -58.59 59.22
C ARG A 369 5.47 -59.78 58.37
N ALA A 370 6.72 -60.21 58.55
CA ALA A 370 7.22 -61.44 57.95
C ALA A 370 6.45 -62.67 58.46
N GLY A 371 6.17 -63.62 57.57
CA GLY A 371 5.47 -64.87 57.89
C GLY A 371 3.95 -64.76 58.04
N THR A 372 3.34 -63.63 57.68
CA THR A 372 1.87 -63.46 57.63
C THR A 372 1.45 -63.02 56.23
N SER A 373 0.31 -63.53 55.76
CA SER A 373 -0.24 -63.10 54.47
C SER A 373 -0.88 -61.71 54.57
N TRP A 374 -0.54 -60.83 53.63
CA TRP A 374 -1.10 -59.48 53.52
C TRP A 374 -1.21 -59.04 52.05
N THR A 375 -2.07 -58.06 51.82
CA THR A 375 -2.20 -57.38 50.52
C THR A 375 -2.19 -55.87 50.74
N THR A 376 -1.57 -55.14 49.82
CA THR A 376 -1.57 -53.67 49.83
C THR A 376 -1.66 -53.14 48.41
N ILE A 377 -2.11 -51.89 48.27
CA ILE A 377 -2.07 -51.15 47.02
C ILE A 377 -1.11 -49.98 47.21
N LEU A 378 -0.07 -49.92 46.38
CA LEU A 378 0.78 -48.74 46.28
C LEU A 378 0.14 -47.75 45.31
N GLN A 379 -0.31 -46.61 45.85
CA GLN A 379 -0.86 -45.51 45.08
C GLN A 379 0.25 -44.48 44.81
N ALA A 380 0.51 -44.21 43.53
CA ALA A 380 1.36 -43.11 43.09
C ALA A 380 0.53 -41.85 42.82
N SER A 381 0.86 -40.74 43.49
CA SER A 381 0.31 -39.41 43.21
C SER A 381 1.38 -38.55 42.53
N VAL A 382 1.11 -38.11 41.31
CA VAL A 382 2.08 -37.40 40.46
C VAL A 382 1.72 -35.93 40.41
N TYR A 383 2.64 -35.07 40.78
CA TYR A 383 2.45 -33.62 40.78
C TYR A 383 3.37 -32.97 39.75
N ASN A 384 2.88 -31.93 39.07
CA ASN A 384 3.71 -30.95 38.38
C ASN A 384 3.52 -29.59 39.08
N ALA A 385 4.54 -29.14 39.79
CA ALA A 385 4.41 -28.07 40.76
C ALA A 385 3.25 -28.35 41.74
N GLU A 386 2.15 -27.61 41.65
CA GLU A 386 0.99 -27.75 42.54
C GLU A 386 -0.14 -28.60 41.93
N MET A 387 0.00 -28.99 40.66
CA MET A 387 -1.05 -29.69 39.93
C MET A 387 -0.92 -31.21 40.05
N LEU A 388 -1.92 -31.87 40.64
CA LEU A 388 -2.05 -33.33 40.59
C LEU A 388 -2.44 -33.77 39.18
N LEU A 389 -1.67 -34.70 38.62
CA LEU A 389 -1.87 -35.30 37.30
C LEU A 389 -2.64 -36.62 37.43
N THR A 390 -3.52 -36.85 36.46
CA THR A 390 -4.29 -38.09 36.31
C THR A 390 -3.54 -39.10 35.44
N GLU A 391 -3.90 -40.38 35.56
CA GLU A 391 -3.31 -41.44 34.72
C GLU A 391 -3.56 -41.19 33.23
N ASP A 392 -4.73 -40.66 32.87
CA ASP A 392 -5.10 -40.30 31.49
C ASP A 392 -4.22 -39.17 30.93
N GLU A 393 -3.78 -38.22 31.76
CA GLU A 393 -2.86 -37.15 31.34
C GLU A 393 -1.43 -37.66 31.13
N ILE A 394 -1.01 -38.70 31.86
CA ILE A 394 0.33 -39.27 31.76
C ILE A 394 0.40 -40.31 30.63
N GLY A 395 -0.67 -41.05 30.40
CA GLY A 395 -0.68 -42.22 29.53
C GLY A 395 -0.12 -43.45 30.26
N LYS A 396 -0.90 -44.53 30.30
CA LYS A 396 -0.51 -45.76 31.00
C LYS A 396 0.80 -46.33 30.47
N GLU A 397 1.02 -46.23 29.16
CA GLU A 397 2.24 -46.62 28.46
C GLU A 397 3.52 -45.93 28.95
N ASN A 398 3.41 -44.82 29.68
CA ASN A 398 4.55 -44.08 30.23
C ASN A 398 4.88 -44.50 31.67
N ILE A 399 4.15 -45.48 32.21
CA ILE A 399 4.29 -45.96 33.59
C ILE A 399 5.01 -47.32 33.57
N LEU A 400 6.09 -47.41 34.35
CA LEU A 400 6.81 -48.64 34.60
C LEU A 400 6.94 -48.89 36.10
N TRP A 401 6.56 -50.08 36.54
CA TRP A 401 6.85 -50.57 37.88
C TRP A 401 7.97 -51.62 37.83
N ALA A 402 8.92 -51.52 38.75
CA ALA A 402 10.01 -52.48 38.88
C ALA A 402 10.19 -52.92 40.34
N ARG A 403 10.37 -54.22 40.55
CA ARG A 403 10.73 -54.82 41.83
C ARG A 403 12.23 -55.05 41.91
N LYS A 404 12.81 -54.75 43.07
CA LYS A 404 14.21 -55.02 43.40
C LYS A 404 14.33 -55.58 44.83
N SER A 405 14.96 -56.73 44.95
CA SER A 405 15.12 -57.50 46.17
C SER A 405 16.46 -58.25 46.18
N THR A 406 16.65 -59.16 47.14
CA THR A 406 17.77 -60.11 47.17
C THR A 406 17.60 -61.29 46.21
N ASP A 407 16.39 -61.52 45.69
CA ASP A 407 16.07 -62.57 44.71
C ASP A 407 16.11 -62.02 43.28
N VAL A 408 17.32 -62.00 42.70
CA VAL A 408 17.57 -61.45 41.35
C VAL A 408 16.78 -62.20 40.27
N ILE A 409 16.59 -63.51 40.41
CA ILE A 409 15.89 -64.33 39.39
C ILE A 409 14.39 -64.03 39.46
N GLY A 410 13.83 -63.98 40.67
CA GLY A 410 12.44 -63.60 40.87
C GLY A 410 12.15 -62.17 40.39
N ASP A 411 13.06 -61.23 40.62
CA ASP A 411 12.90 -59.84 40.18
C ASP A 411 12.83 -59.73 38.65
N VAL A 412 13.68 -60.47 37.93
CA VAL A 412 13.62 -60.53 36.45
C VAL A 412 12.28 -61.09 35.97
N ALA A 413 11.76 -62.13 36.62
CA ALA A 413 10.47 -62.70 36.28
C ALA A 413 9.31 -61.73 36.57
N TRP A 414 9.33 -61.06 37.73
CA TRP A 414 8.32 -60.09 38.14
C TRP A 414 8.31 -58.87 37.20
N ASN A 415 9.48 -58.30 36.92
CA ASN A 415 9.65 -57.14 36.04
C ASN A 415 9.21 -57.43 34.60
N LYS A 416 9.36 -58.68 34.13
CA LYS A 416 8.86 -59.10 32.81
C LYS A 416 7.34 -59.17 32.75
N GLN A 417 6.67 -59.55 33.85
CA GLN A 417 5.21 -59.55 33.95
C GLN A 417 4.64 -58.14 34.12
N HIS A 418 5.40 -57.25 34.75
CA HIS A 418 5.07 -55.85 34.98
C HIS A 418 5.79 -54.91 33.98
N ALA A 419 5.80 -55.30 32.71
CA ALA A 419 6.39 -54.48 31.65
C ALA A 419 5.73 -53.09 31.57
N GLN A 420 6.42 -52.11 31.00
CA GLN A 420 5.92 -50.75 30.81
C GLN A 420 4.51 -50.75 30.19
N GLY A 421 3.57 -50.00 30.76
CA GLY A 421 2.17 -49.97 30.32
C GLY A 421 1.27 -51.09 30.84
N SER A 422 1.80 -52.07 31.58
CA SER A 422 0.99 -53.17 32.13
C SER A 422 0.10 -52.73 33.30
N VAL A 423 0.61 -51.87 34.17
CA VAL A 423 -0.04 -51.38 35.40
C VAL A 423 -0.01 -49.85 35.42
N GLY A 424 -1.07 -49.24 35.95
CA GLY A 424 -1.21 -47.80 36.07
C GLY A 424 -0.52 -47.22 37.31
N LEU A 425 -1.03 -46.10 37.83
CA LEU A 425 -0.52 -45.44 39.04
C LEU A 425 -0.79 -46.23 40.33
N ALA A 426 -1.67 -47.23 40.29
CA ALA A 426 -1.99 -48.11 41.42
C ALA A 426 -1.44 -49.52 41.19
N LEU A 427 -0.48 -49.95 42.01
CA LEU A 427 0.10 -51.30 41.98
C LEU A 427 -0.46 -52.15 43.12
N SER A 428 -1.12 -53.26 42.81
CA SER A 428 -1.55 -54.24 43.80
C SER A 428 -0.41 -55.20 44.14
N ILE A 429 -0.15 -55.42 45.43
CA ILE A 429 0.93 -56.26 45.94
C ILE A 429 0.36 -57.27 46.93
N SER A 430 0.72 -58.54 46.75
CA SER A 430 0.42 -59.64 47.66
C SER A 430 1.70 -60.27 48.20
N SER A 431 1.75 -60.51 49.51
CA SER A 431 2.87 -61.20 50.18
C SER A 431 3.13 -62.61 49.64
N ASP A 432 2.10 -63.25 49.07
CA ASP A 432 2.19 -64.65 48.66
C ASP A 432 2.70 -64.79 47.21
N GLN A 433 2.71 -63.70 46.43
CA GLN A 433 3.02 -63.71 45.00
C GLN A 433 4.14 -62.74 44.61
N ASP A 434 4.10 -61.53 45.17
CA ASP A 434 4.97 -60.41 44.74
C ASP A 434 6.22 -60.26 45.60
N ILE A 435 6.30 -61.03 46.68
CA ILE A 435 7.38 -61.02 47.66
C ILE A 435 8.25 -62.27 47.50
N PRO A 436 9.60 -62.16 47.56
CA PRO A 436 10.49 -63.32 47.51
C PRO A 436 10.18 -64.36 48.60
N SER A 437 10.29 -65.65 48.25
CA SER A 437 10.00 -66.77 49.16
C SER A 437 10.98 -66.89 50.33
N ASN A 438 12.13 -66.22 50.26
CA ASN A 438 13.13 -66.10 51.32
C ASN A 438 12.99 -64.80 52.14
N TRP A 439 11.80 -64.20 52.18
CA TRP A 439 11.53 -63.04 53.02
C TRP A 439 11.55 -63.42 54.51
N ASP A 440 12.49 -62.83 55.25
CA ASP A 440 12.63 -62.99 56.69
C ASP A 440 12.68 -61.64 57.41
N LYS A 441 12.73 -61.67 58.74
CA LYS A 441 12.89 -60.46 59.56
C LYS A 441 14.17 -59.71 59.17
N GLY A 442 14.01 -58.52 58.60
CA GLY A 442 15.12 -57.67 58.14
C GLY A 442 15.37 -57.71 56.63
N SER A 443 14.63 -58.53 55.88
CA SER A 443 14.57 -58.45 54.42
C SER A 443 13.93 -57.14 53.96
N GLN A 444 14.31 -56.66 52.77
CA GLN A 444 13.77 -55.45 52.16
C GLN A 444 13.45 -55.72 50.69
N VAL A 445 12.29 -55.25 50.24
CA VAL A 445 11.91 -55.26 48.81
C VAL A 445 11.48 -53.86 48.41
N ALA A 446 12.10 -53.34 47.37
CA ALA A 446 11.77 -52.04 46.81
C ALA A 446 10.91 -52.18 45.56
N PHE A 447 9.78 -51.48 45.55
CA PHE A 447 8.94 -51.27 44.38
C PHE A 447 9.18 -49.87 43.87
N THR A 448 9.69 -49.76 42.66
CA THR A 448 10.09 -48.51 42.03
C THR A 448 9.16 -48.19 40.89
N ILE A 449 8.56 -47.00 40.90
CA ILE A 449 7.84 -46.45 39.77
C ILE A 449 8.77 -45.53 38.99
N THR A 450 8.77 -45.70 37.67
CA THR A 450 9.44 -44.81 36.71
C THR A 450 8.38 -44.26 35.77
N LEU A 451 8.29 -42.94 35.69
CA LEU A 451 7.42 -42.23 34.75
C LEU A 451 8.28 -41.57 33.68
N THR A 452 7.99 -41.86 32.41
CA THR A 452 8.66 -41.23 31.26
C THR A 452 7.78 -40.10 30.74
N MET A 453 8.24 -38.87 30.85
CA MET A 453 7.50 -37.70 30.34
C MET A 453 7.67 -37.55 28.82
N PRO A 454 6.78 -36.81 28.14
CA PRO A 454 6.85 -36.60 26.68
C PRO A 454 8.16 -35.95 26.19
N ASP A 455 8.89 -35.24 27.06
CA ASP A 455 10.21 -34.66 26.76
C ASP A 455 11.37 -35.66 26.90
N GLY A 456 11.06 -36.92 27.25
CA GLY A 456 12.04 -37.99 27.47
C GLY A 456 12.67 -37.99 28.86
N SER A 457 12.31 -37.05 29.74
CA SER A 457 12.76 -37.07 31.13
C SER A 457 12.08 -38.21 31.91
N SER A 458 12.78 -38.75 32.90
CA SER A 458 12.24 -39.80 33.76
C SER A 458 12.21 -39.34 35.21
N ILE A 459 11.06 -39.46 35.85
CA ILE A 459 10.91 -39.25 37.30
C ILE A 459 10.74 -40.61 37.96
N ILE A 460 11.50 -40.84 39.03
CA ILE A 460 11.58 -42.14 39.69
C ILE A 460 11.31 -41.94 41.18
N ASN A 461 10.51 -42.82 41.76
CA ASN A 461 10.41 -42.95 43.21
C ASN A 461 10.27 -44.43 43.60
N SER A 462 10.69 -44.77 44.82
CA SER A 462 10.67 -46.14 45.31
C SER A 462 10.00 -46.21 46.68
N TYR A 463 9.22 -47.28 46.88
CA TYR A 463 8.64 -47.65 48.16
C TYR A 463 9.25 -48.97 48.61
N THR A 464 9.81 -48.99 49.81
CA THR A 464 10.44 -50.19 50.38
C THR A 464 9.56 -50.78 51.47
N ILE A 465 9.31 -52.08 51.35
CA ILE A 465 8.59 -52.92 52.32
C ILE A 465 9.61 -53.67 53.17
#